data_AF-A0A1E4SKE4-F1
#
_entry.id   AF-A0A1E4SKE4-F1
#
_cell.length_a   1.000
_cell.length_b   1.000
_cell.length_c   1.000
_cell.angle_alpha   90.00
_cell.angle_beta   90.00
_cell.angle_gamma   90.00
#
_symmetry.space_group_name_H-M   'P 1'
#
loop_
_entity.id
_entity.type
_entity.pdbx_description
1 polymer ?
#
loop_
_entity_poly.entity_id
_entity_poly.type
_entity_poly.pdbx_seq_one_letter_code
_entity_poly.pdbx_strand_id
1 'polypeptide(L)'
;MSLSRKVGNYQNQKSAIIAEYLDLRKEVDIVDEQESFELLLYLDEILYEYHVVKGYIESSKLQLNEFDSMIFDQIQSLAKKLLDSVPIPELSEKIKRLPIVRRELQENAREAGKIHTLMSAAGSNRFLEPSIIPEDFDLSTKKTKGAGSKSSKNLGIFLNGQWSKEHVRCVVEGASDPSFTRQPEKTNHVKNLFEQRFGINVSLKAVRYLMLHYGFRKTGYALKEFHSAFDEAFLRYEFSSPPASYHKVQAYLSRKIPNVLMNDIEYGFRMRRLFRKIYGNHFEPAENYEEFKHMVPYLVPARGKYKKSLRQGPNATFQETSPKDLPDDSRMETTI
;
A
#
# COMPACT_ATOMS: atom_id res chain seq x y z
N MET A 1 -36.10 -17.83 11.39
CA MET A 1 -35.16 -17.86 10.24
C MET A 1 -33.78 -18.26 10.74
N SER A 2 -33.12 -19.26 10.14
CA SER A 2 -31.76 -19.66 10.54
C SER A 2 -30.73 -18.57 10.22
N LEU A 3 -29.70 -18.42 11.06
CA LEU A 3 -28.62 -17.44 10.87
C LEU A 3 -27.94 -17.61 9.50
N SER A 4 -27.72 -18.84 9.06
CA SER A 4 -27.17 -19.16 7.74
C SER A 4 -28.03 -18.62 6.59
N ARG A 5 -29.37 -18.66 6.71
CA ARG A 5 -30.28 -18.10 5.70
C ARG A 5 -30.22 -16.57 5.68
N LYS A 6 -30.08 -15.91 6.84
CA LYS A 6 -29.89 -14.46 6.92
C LYS A 6 -28.57 -14.02 6.26
N VAL A 7 -27.48 -14.72 6.57
CA VAL A 7 -26.16 -14.46 5.97
C VAL A 7 -26.21 -14.64 4.45
N GLY A 8 -26.82 -15.72 3.96
CA GLY A 8 -26.97 -15.97 2.52
C GLY A 8 -27.82 -14.89 1.82
N ASN A 9 -28.94 -14.48 2.41
CA ASN A 9 -29.76 -13.39 1.86
C ASN A 9 -28.98 -12.07 1.80
N TYR A 10 -28.26 -11.74 2.87
CA TYR A 10 -27.40 -10.56 2.92
C TYR A 10 -26.33 -10.57 1.82
N GLN A 11 -25.62 -11.70 1.64
CA GLN A 11 -24.59 -11.84 0.61
C GLN A 11 -25.16 -11.67 -0.79
N ASN A 12 -26.32 -12.29 -1.07
CA ASN A 12 -26.98 -12.15 -2.36
C ASN A 12 -27.40 -10.71 -2.64
N GLN A 13 -27.96 -10.02 -1.63
CA GLN A 13 -28.35 -8.63 -1.76
C GLN A 13 -27.14 -7.71 -1.96
N LYS A 14 -26.05 -7.94 -1.19
CA LYS A 14 -24.79 -7.21 -1.34
C LYS A 14 -24.26 -7.35 -2.77
N SER A 15 -24.16 -8.57 -3.29
CA SER A 15 -23.68 -8.82 -4.65
C SER A 15 -24.55 -8.17 -5.73
N ALA A 16 -25.87 -8.14 -5.54
CA ALA A 16 -26.79 -7.48 -6.47
C ALA A 16 -26.58 -5.95 -6.49
N ILE A 17 -26.50 -5.32 -5.31
CA ILE A 17 -26.25 -3.88 -5.18
C ILE A 17 -24.90 -3.51 -5.80
N ILE A 18 -23.85 -4.30 -5.55
CA ILE A 18 -22.52 -4.06 -6.12
C ILE A 18 -22.54 -4.16 -7.64
N ALA A 19 -23.17 -5.21 -8.18
CA ALA A 19 -23.27 -5.38 -9.63
C ALA A 19 -23.99 -4.19 -10.28
N GLU A 20 -25.10 -3.76 -9.68
CA GLU A 20 -25.82 -2.57 -10.13
C GLU A 20 -24.95 -1.31 -10.04
N TYR A 21 -24.23 -1.13 -8.93
CA TYR A 21 -23.38 0.05 -8.73
C TYR A 21 -22.26 0.12 -9.79
N LEU A 22 -21.59 -0.99 -10.05
CA LEU A 22 -20.52 -1.05 -11.06
C LEU A 22 -21.07 -0.85 -12.48
N ASP A 23 -22.31 -1.25 -12.74
CA ASP A 23 -22.96 -1.03 -14.03
C ASP A 23 -23.27 0.46 -14.29
N LEU A 24 -23.55 1.25 -13.25
CA LEU A 24 -23.76 2.70 -13.37
C LEU A 24 -22.56 3.45 -13.97
N ARG A 25 -21.35 2.88 -13.87
CA ARG A 25 -20.16 3.42 -14.52
C ARG A 25 -20.34 3.62 -16.03
N LYS A 26 -21.13 2.74 -16.67
CA LYS A 26 -21.39 2.78 -18.12
C LYS A 26 -22.22 4.01 -18.53
N GLU A 27 -22.88 4.67 -17.58
CA GLU A 27 -23.68 5.88 -17.82
C GLU A 27 -22.83 7.16 -17.76
N VAL A 28 -21.51 7.04 -17.54
CA VAL A 28 -20.57 8.16 -17.47
C VAL A 28 -19.69 8.20 -18.74
N ASP A 29 -19.96 9.15 -19.61
CA ASP A 29 -19.28 9.28 -20.91
C ASP A 29 -18.02 10.17 -20.88
N ILE A 30 -17.88 11.04 -19.88
CA ILE A 30 -16.82 12.05 -19.78
C ILE A 30 -15.68 11.53 -18.89
N VAL A 31 -14.43 11.67 -19.35
CA VAL A 31 -13.22 11.14 -18.67
C VAL A 31 -13.09 11.66 -17.23
N ASP A 32 -13.22 12.97 -17.01
CA ASP A 32 -13.10 13.57 -15.67
C ASP A 32 -14.21 13.09 -14.69
N GLU A 33 -15.38 12.77 -15.24
CA GLU A 33 -16.50 12.25 -14.46
C GLU A 33 -16.32 10.76 -14.16
N GLN A 34 -15.66 10.01 -15.04
CA GLN A 34 -15.24 8.64 -14.75
C GLN A 34 -14.25 8.64 -13.59
N GLU A 35 -13.24 9.52 -13.58
CA GLU A 35 -12.32 9.64 -12.46
C GLU A 35 -13.03 10.00 -11.14
N SER A 36 -14.02 10.91 -11.22
CA SER A 36 -14.85 11.28 -10.07
C SER A 36 -15.71 10.11 -9.57
N PHE A 37 -16.26 9.31 -10.47
CA PHE A 37 -17.03 8.11 -10.15
C PHE A 37 -16.15 7.02 -9.52
N GLU A 38 -14.93 6.83 -10.02
CA GLU A 38 -13.95 5.91 -9.44
C GLU A 38 -13.53 6.34 -8.03
N LEU A 39 -13.29 7.63 -7.82
CA LEU A 39 -13.03 8.17 -6.49
C LEU A 39 -14.22 7.95 -5.54
N LEU A 40 -15.44 8.11 -6.06
CA LEU A 40 -16.67 7.84 -5.31
C LEU A 40 -16.80 6.37 -4.91
N LEU A 41 -16.48 5.43 -5.81
CA LEU A 41 -16.48 3.99 -5.51
C LEU A 41 -15.54 3.66 -4.35
N TYR A 42 -14.31 4.20 -4.37
CA TYR A 42 -13.36 4.01 -3.27
C TYR A 42 -13.84 4.62 -1.97
N LEU A 43 -14.43 5.81 -2.03
CA LEU A 43 -14.95 6.46 -0.84
C LEU A 43 -16.11 5.64 -0.25
N ASP A 44 -17.02 5.15 -1.08
CA ASP A 44 -18.14 4.32 -0.62
C ASP A 44 -17.69 2.96 -0.07
N GLU A 45 -16.58 2.40 -0.55
CA GLU A 45 -15.96 1.22 0.05
C GLU A 45 -15.52 1.48 1.49
N ILE A 46 -14.78 2.58 1.71
CA ILE A 46 -14.35 2.97 3.06
C ILE A 46 -15.57 3.27 3.95
N LEU A 47 -16.57 3.97 3.42
CA LEU A 47 -17.79 4.31 4.16
C LEU A 47 -18.63 3.08 4.49
N TYR A 48 -18.62 2.06 3.64
CA TYR A 48 -19.28 0.80 3.93
C TYR A 48 -18.67 0.14 5.15
N GLU A 49 -17.34 -0.02 5.20
CA GLU A 49 -16.64 -0.58 6.37
C GLU A 49 -16.98 0.20 7.64
N TYR A 50 -16.91 1.53 7.57
CA TYR A 50 -17.32 2.40 8.66
C TYR A 50 -18.76 2.14 9.10
N HIS A 51 -19.71 2.00 8.17
CA HIS A 51 -21.11 1.73 8.48
C HIS A 51 -21.36 0.31 9.01
N VAL A 52 -20.57 -0.68 8.62
CA VAL A 52 -20.59 -2.03 9.22
C VAL A 52 -20.18 -1.94 10.68
N VAL A 53 -19.04 -1.30 10.98
CA VAL A 53 -18.53 -1.13 12.35
C VAL A 53 -19.51 -0.31 13.19
N LYS A 54 -20.02 0.79 12.65
CA LYS A 54 -21.06 1.60 13.29
C LYS A 54 -22.28 0.76 13.65
N GLY A 55 -22.81 0.01 12.69
CA GLY A 55 -23.97 -0.84 12.89
C GLY A 55 -23.73 -1.93 13.92
N TYR A 56 -22.51 -2.48 13.98
CA TYR A 56 -22.11 -3.44 15.01
C TYR A 56 -22.10 -2.81 16.41
N ILE A 57 -21.46 -1.65 16.58
CA ILE A 57 -21.40 -0.93 17.88
C ILE A 57 -22.82 -0.60 18.36
N GLU A 58 -23.66 -0.05 17.49
CA GLU A 58 -25.05 0.31 17.79
C GLU A 58 -25.88 -0.93 18.17
N SER A 59 -25.70 -2.04 17.46
CA SER A 59 -26.50 -3.27 17.67
C SER A 59 -26.05 -4.10 18.86
N SER A 60 -24.74 -4.15 19.11
CA SER A 60 -24.14 -4.82 20.27
C SER A 60 -24.28 -4.00 21.55
N LYS A 61 -24.65 -2.72 21.44
CA LYS A 61 -24.67 -1.74 22.53
C LYS A 61 -23.29 -1.63 23.21
N LEU A 62 -22.23 -1.79 22.43
CA LEU A 62 -20.87 -1.70 22.92
C LEU A 62 -20.61 -0.27 23.41
N GLN A 63 -20.20 -0.14 24.68
CA GLN A 63 -19.73 1.12 25.20
C GLN A 63 -18.28 1.32 24.78
N LEU A 64 -18.06 2.31 23.92
CA LEU A 64 -16.71 2.72 23.55
C LEU A 64 -16.06 3.43 24.73
N ASN A 65 -14.75 3.22 24.91
CA ASN A 65 -13.98 4.09 25.79
C ASN A 65 -13.79 5.48 25.13
N GLU A 66 -13.30 6.45 25.91
CA GLU A 66 -13.14 7.84 25.44
C GLU A 66 -12.24 7.95 24.20
N PHE A 67 -11.18 7.13 24.14
CA PHE A 67 -10.24 7.14 23.03
C PHE A 67 -10.86 6.60 21.74
N ASP A 68 -11.57 5.48 21.82
CA ASP A 68 -12.27 4.87 20.68
C ASP A 68 -13.42 5.77 20.20
N SER A 69 -14.13 6.42 21.12
CA SER A 69 -15.17 7.41 20.77
C SER A 69 -14.56 8.58 20.00
N MET A 70 -13.42 9.12 20.47
CA MET A 70 -12.71 10.21 19.80
C MET A 70 -12.26 9.80 18.39
N ILE A 71 -11.71 8.60 18.22
CA ILE A 71 -11.35 8.07 16.89
C ILE A 71 -12.58 7.98 15.99
N PHE A 72 -13.69 7.48 16.52
CA PHE A 72 -14.91 7.32 15.75
C PHE A 72 -15.48 8.65 15.26
N ASP A 73 -15.45 9.68 16.12
CA ASP A 73 -15.84 11.05 15.78
C ASP A 73 -14.91 11.66 14.71
N GLN A 74 -13.60 11.39 14.80
CA GLN A 74 -12.63 11.82 13.78
C GLN A 74 -12.90 11.15 12.43
N ILE A 75 -13.17 9.84 12.41
CA ILE A 75 -13.54 9.11 11.20
C ILE A 75 -14.80 9.71 10.59
N GLN A 76 -15.83 9.99 11.40
CA GLN A 76 -17.07 10.61 10.93
C GLN A 76 -16.83 12.02 10.35
N SER A 77 -15.98 12.82 10.99
CA SER A 77 -15.62 14.15 10.50
C SER A 77 -14.87 14.09 9.16
N LEU A 78 -13.90 13.17 9.04
CA LEU A 78 -13.14 12.95 7.81
C LEU A 78 -14.02 12.42 6.68
N ALA A 79 -14.88 11.45 6.97
CA ALA A 79 -15.86 10.92 6.03
C ALA A 79 -16.73 12.02 5.42
N LYS A 80 -17.23 12.94 6.25
CA LYS A 80 -18.00 14.10 5.78
C LYS A 80 -17.18 15.00 4.84
N LYS A 81 -15.96 15.36 5.24
CA LYS A 81 -15.07 16.19 4.41
C LYS A 81 -14.74 15.55 3.07
N LEU A 82 -14.54 14.23 3.05
CA LEU A 82 -14.28 13.48 1.82
C LEU A 82 -15.52 13.44 0.92
N LEU A 83 -16.70 13.23 1.49
CA LEU A 83 -17.97 13.29 0.74
C LEU A 83 -18.19 14.68 0.12
N ASP A 84 -17.90 15.74 0.85
CA ASP A 84 -18.02 17.11 0.36
C ASP A 84 -17.00 17.44 -0.76
N SER A 85 -15.93 16.64 -0.91
CA SER A 85 -14.88 16.83 -1.92
C SER A 85 -15.14 16.12 -3.25
N VAL A 86 -16.13 15.22 -3.30
CA VAL A 86 -16.51 14.48 -4.52
C VAL A 86 -17.73 15.17 -5.14
N PRO A 87 -17.78 15.37 -6.47
CA PRO A 87 -18.92 15.99 -7.17
C PRO A 87 -20.13 15.04 -7.25
N ILE A 88 -20.64 14.61 -6.10
CA ILE A 88 -21.79 13.70 -5.96
C ILE A 88 -23.06 14.31 -6.55
N PRO A 89 -23.40 15.60 -6.31
CA PRO A 89 -24.58 16.22 -6.92
C PRO A 89 -24.58 16.11 -8.44
N GLU A 90 -23.45 16.44 -9.07
CA GLU A 90 -23.25 16.42 -10.51
C GLU A 90 -23.36 14.99 -11.07
N LEU A 91 -22.75 14.02 -10.38
CA LEU A 91 -22.89 12.60 -10.73
C LEU A 91 -24.34 12.11 -10.56
N SER A 92 -25.07 12.60 -9.55
CA SER A 92 -26.44 12.17 -9.25
C SER A 92 -27.48 12.76 -10.20
N GLU A 93 -27.22 13.95 -10.75
CA GLU A 93 -28.07 14.54 -11.80
C GLU A 93 -28.04 13.70 -13.08
N LYS A 94 -26.86 13.16 -13.41
CA LYS A 94 -26.65 12.31 -14.59
C LYS A 94 -27.12 10.89 -14.36
N ILE A 95 -26.65 10.29 -13.27
CA ILE A 95 -26.94 8.91 -12.90
C ILE A 95 -28.04 8.91 -11.84
N LYS A 96 -29.28 9.00 -12.29
CA LYS A 96 -30.45 9.12 -11.37
C LYS A 96 -30.55 7.97 -10.36
N ARG A 97 -29.99 6.80 -10.70
CA ARG A 97 -30.00 5.60 -9.85
C ARG A 97 -28.89 5.61 -8.79
N LEU A 98 -27.83 6.40 -8.97
CA LEU A 98 -26.69 6.52 -8.06
C LEU A 98 -27.09 6.79 -6.60
N PRO A 99 -27.88 7.83 -6.27
CA PRO A 99 -28.25 8.11 -4.89
C PRO A 99 -29.05 6.97 -4.24
N ILE A 100 -29.80 6.21 -5.04
CA ILE A 100 -30.59 5.08 -4.54
C ILE A 100 -29.67 3.91 -4.21
N VAL A 101 -28.79 3.53 -5.14
CA VAL A 101 -27.83 2.43 -4.94
C VAL A 101 -26.90 2.71 -3.77
N ARG A 102 -26.43 3.96 -3.61
CA ARG A 102 -25.61 4.35 -2.46
C ARG A 102 -26.36 4.24 -1.12
N ARG A 103 -27.65 4.58 -1.09
CA ARG A 103 -28.49 4.38 0.11
C ARG A 103 -28.68 2.89 0.41
N GLU A 104 -29.01 2.09 -0.61
CA GLU A 104 -29.16 0.62 -0.46
C GLU A 104 -27.86 -0.02 0.04
N LEU A 105 -26.70 0.44 -0.45
CA LEU A 105 -25.38 0.01 -0.01
C LEU A 105 -25.12 0.36 1.46
N GLN A 106 -25.47 1.57 1.89
CA GLN A 106 -25.37 2.00 3.29
C GLN A 106 -26.29 1.18 4.21
N GLU A 107 -27.51 0.90 3.78
CA GLU A 107 -28.46 0.07 4.55
C GLU A 107 -27.97 -1.37 4.67
N ASN A 108 -27.42 -1.92 3.58
CA ASN A 108 -26.79 -3.24 3.57
C ASN A 108 -25.58 -3.31 4.53
N ALA A 109 -24.75 -2.26 4.59
CA ALA A 109 -23.64 -2.16 5.55
C ALA A 109 -24.12 -2.22 7.01
N ARG A 110 -25.18 -1.47 7.34
CA ARG A 110 -25.76 -1.50 8.70
C ARG A 110 -26.32 -2.87 9.05
N GLU A 111 -26.94 -3.55 8.08
CA GLU A 111 -27.44 -4.91 8.27
C GLU A 111 -26.30 -5.91 8.50
N ALA A 112 -25.16 -5.76 7.83
CA ALA A 112 -23.96 -6.56 8.11
C ALA A 112 -23.51 -6.43 9.57
N GLY A 113 -23.50 -5.20 10.12
CA GLY A 113 -23.16 -4.96 11.53
C GLY A 113 -24.09 -5.68 12.51
N LYS A 114 -25.40 -5.70 12.22
CA LYS A 114 -26.38 -6.48 13.00
C LYS A 114 -26.14 -7.98 12.90
N ILE A 115 -25.87 -8.48 11.68
CA ILE A 115 -25.59 -9.90 11.45
C ILE A 115 -24.32 -10.30 12.21
N HIS A 116 -23.27 -9.49 12.20
CA HIS A 116 -22.08 -9.70 13.01
C HIS A 116 -22.40 -9.85 14.49
N THR A 117 -23.26 -8.99 15.04
CA THR A 117 -23.70 -9.09 16.44
C THR A 117 -24.39 -10.43 16.72
N LEU A 118 -25.26 -10.89 15.82
CA LEU A 118 -25.93 -12.19 15.93
C LEU A 118 -24.96 -13.37 15.79
N MET A 119 -23.94 -13.24 14.93
CA MET A 119 -22.91 -14.26 14.74
C MET A 119 -22.00 -14.38 15.95
N SER A 120 -21.57 -13.25 16.53
CA SER A 120 -20.82 -13.22 17.79
C SER A 120 -21.62 -13.86 18.93
N ALA A 121 -22.92 -13.55 19.05
CA ALA A 121 -23.80 -14.17 20.05
C ALA A 121 -23.97 -15.69 19.84
N ALA A 122 -23.90 -16.16 18.58
CA ALA A 122 -23.96 -17.58 18.22
C ALA A 122 -22.59 -18.30 18.30
N GLY A 123 -21.53 -17.65 18.79
CA GLY A 123 -20.18 -18.22 18.88
C GLY A 123 -19.50 -18.43 17.52
N SER A 124 -19.97 -17.76 16.46
CA SER A 124 -19.41 -17.86 15.11
C SER A 124 -18.49 -16.67 14.82
N ASN A 125 -17.19 -16.95 14.61
CA ASN A 125 -16.17 -15.94 14.26
C ASN A 125 -16.00 -15.76 12.74
N ARG A 126 -16.98 -16.13 11.91
CA ARG A 126 -16.88 -15.87 10.47
C ARG A 126 -17.02 -14.37 10.21
N PHE A 127 -15.95 -13.76 9.71
CA PHE A 127 -15.97 -12.36 9.30
C PHE A 127 -16.70 -12.23 7.96
N LEU A 128 -17.66 -11.30 7.84
CA LEU A 128 -18.29 -11.02 6.56
C LEU A 128 -17.31 -10.19 5.72
N GLU A 129 -17.11 -10.55 4.45
CA GLU A 129 -16.23 -9.77 3.58
C GLU A 129 -16.72 -8.32 3.47
N PRO A 130 -15.90 -7.31 3.81
CA PRO A 130 -16.30 -5.92 3.74
C PRO A 130 -16.24 -5.35 2.32
N SER A 131 -15.36 -5.89 1.47
CA SER A 131 -15.02 -5.33 0.14
C SER A 131 -16.26 -5.18 -0.74
N ILE A 132 -16.36 -4.03 -1.42
CA ILE A 132 -17.38 -3.74 -2.44
C ILE A 132 -16.74 -3.81 -3.82
N ILE A 133 -15.45 -3.47 -3.90
CA ILE A 133 -14.68 -3.56 -5.13
C ILE A 133 -14.23 -5.02 -5.32
N PRO A 134 -14.56 -5.68 -6.45
CA PRO A 134 -14.05 -7.00 -6.77
C PRO A 134 -12.53 -6.99 -6.83
N GLU A 135 -11.85 -8.05 -6.35
CA GLU A 135 -10.38 -8.15 -6.37
C GLU A 135 -9.77 -8.02 -7.79
N ASP A 136 -10.57 -8.25 -8.84
CA ASP A 136 -10.22 -8.13 -10.25
C ASP A 136 -10.43 -6.72 -10.86
N PHE A 137 -10.88 -5.73 -10.07
CA PHE A 137 -11.22 -4.40 -10.57
C PHE A 137 -9.94 -3.57 -10.87
N ASP A 138 -9.45 -3.69 -12.10
CA ASP A 138 -8.29 -2.94 -12.61
C ASP A 138 -8.73 -1.56 -13.13
N LEU A 139 -8.44 -0.49 -12.39
CA LEU A 139 -8.69 0.91 -12.81
C LEU A 139 -7.85 1.37 -14.01
N SER A 140 -6.95 0.53 -14.50
CA SER A 140 -6.16 0.80 -15.70
C SER A 140 -6.91 0.33 -16.94
N THR A 141 -7.86 1.11 -17.46
CA THR A 141 -8.40 0.87 -18.80
C THR A 141 -7.35 1.18 -19.89
N LYS A 142 -6.57 0.16 -20.26
CA LYS A 142 -6.21 -0.07 -21.66
C LYS A 142 -6.54 -1.52 -22.02
N LYS A 143 -7.56 -1.67 -22.86
CA LYS A 143 -7.93 -2.91 -23.55
C LYS A 143 -6.69 -3.54 -24.20
N THR A 144 -6.46 -4.82 -23.90
CA THR A 144 -6.07 -5.79 -24.93
C THR A 144 -6.80 -7.09 -24.63
N LYS A 145 -7.69 -7.47 -25.55
CA LYS A 145 -8.29 -8.80 -25.60
C LYS A 145 -7.17 -9.83 -25.76
N GLY A 146 -7.08 -10.76 -24.83
CA GLY A 146 -6.21 -11.92 -24.91
C GLY A 146 -6.65 -12.93 -23.86
N ALA A 147 -7.26 -14.03 -24.29
CA ALA A 147 -7.45 -15.20 -23.46
C ALA A 147 -6.05 -15.72 -23.07
N GLY A 148 -5.75 -15.75 -21.78
CA GLY A 148 -4.47 -16.25 -21.28
C GLY A 148 -4.13 -15.65 -19.92
N SER A 149 -4.19 -16.49 -18.89
CA SER A 149 -3.58 -16.35 -17.56
C SER A 149 -3.56 -14.92 -16.96
N LYS A 150 -4.45 -14.66 -16.00
CA LYS A 150 -4.51 -13.42 -15.21
C LYS A 150 -3.15 -13.14 -14.55
N SER A 151 -2.34 -12.31 -15.19
CA SER A 151 -1.13 -11.69 -14.64
C SER A 151 -1.55 -10.42 -13.89
N SER A 152 -2.08 -10.55 -12.67
CA SER A 152 -2.39 -9.39 -11.82
C SER A 152 -1.11 -8.81 -11.18
N LYS A 153 -1.09 -7.51 -10.94
CA LYS A 153 0.09 -6.78 -10.47
C LYS A 153 0.41 -7.05 -8.96
N ASN A 154 1.00 -8.20 -8.66
CA ASN A 154 2.37 -8.35 -8.10
C ASN A 154 2.78 -8.22 -6.63
N LEU A 155 2.03 -7.66 -5.71
CA LEU A 155 2.28 -7.92 -4.26
C LEU A 155 0.97 -7.82 -3.46
N GLY A 156 -0.09 -7.30 -4.09
CA GLY A 156 -1.42 -7.22 -3.51
C GLY A 156 -2.00 -8.56 -3.08
N ILE A 157 -1.52 -9.66 -3.69
CA ILE A 157 -1.93 -11.03 -3.35
C ILE A 157 -1.63 -11.37 -1.87
N PHE A 158 -0.60 -10.75 -1.30
CA PHE A 158 -0.25 -10.96 0.10
C PHE A 158 -1.02 -10.05 1.08
N LEU A 159 -1.79 -9.06 0.58
CA LEU A 159 -2.52 -8.11 1.42
C LEU A 159 -3.61 -8.78 2.27
N ASN A 160 -4.00 -10.02 2.00
CA ASN A 160 -4.96 -10.77 2.83
C ASN A 160 -4.31 -11.45 4.06
N GLY A 161 -3.11 -11.01 4.47
CA GLY A 161 -2.53 -11.39 5.76
C GLY A 161 -1.49 -12.51 5.72
N GLN A 162 -0.96 -12.85 4.55
CA GLN A 162 -0.26 -14.12 4.37
C GLN A 162 1.27 -14.05 4.46
N TRP A 163 1.90 -12.87 4.47
CA TRP A 163 3.37 -12.80 4.53
C TRP A 163 3.91 -13.47 5.80
N SER A 164 4.87 -14.37 5.62
CA SER A 164 5.41 -15.22 6.67
C SER A 164 6.81 -15.68 6.32
N LYS A 165 7.46 -16.32 7.29
CA LYS A 165 8.74 -17.02 7.14
C LYS A 165 8.85 -17.93 5.90
N GLU A 166 7.78 -18.62 5.50
CA GLU A 166 7.80 -19.47 4.30
C GLU A 166 7.91 -18.65 2.99
N HIS A 167 7.41 -17.41 2.99
CA HIS A 167 7.57 -16.50 1.85
C HIS A 167 9.03 -16.05 1.72
N VAL A 168 9.66 -15.75 2.85
CA VAL A 168 11.09 -15.44 2.92
C VAL A 168 11.91 -16.63 2.41
N ARG A 169 11.55 -17.85 2.81
CA ARG A 169 12.20 -19.08 2.36
C ARG A 169 12.21 -19.22 0.84
N CYS A 170 11.08 -18.97 0.17
CA CYS A 170 11.01 -18.99 -1.30
C CYS A 170 12.01 -18.02 -1.96
N VAL A 171 12.17 -16.82 -1.39
CA VAL A 171 13.13 -15.85 -1.92
C VAL A 171 14.57 -16.30 -1.68
N VAL A 172 14.89 -16.74 -0.46
CA VAL A 172 16.24 -17.14 -0.08
C VAL A 172 16.69 -18.37 -0.84
N GLU A 173 15.88 -19.43 -0.89
CA GLU A 173 16.20 -20.66 -1.61
C GLU A 173 16.37 -20.37 -3.10
N GLY A 174 15.41 -19.67 -3.71
CA GLY A 174 15.46 -19.41 -5.14
C GLY A 174 16.60 -18.47 -5.56
N ALA A 175 17.00 -17.54 -4.69
CA ALA A 175 18.09 -16.62 -4.96
C ALA A 175 19.48 -17.18 -4.62
N SER A 176 19.55 -18.17 -3.71
CA SER A 176 20.81 -18.78 -3.26
C SER A 176 21.16 -20.06 -4.01
N ASP A 177 20.25 -20.62 -4.81
CA ASP A 177 20.50 -21.82 -5.59
C ASP A 177 21.71 -21.64 -6.53
N PRO A 178 22.78 -22.46 -6.37
CA PRO A 178 23.99 -22.36 -7.18
C PRO A 178 23.78 -22.78 -8.64
N SER A 179 22.70 -23.50 -8.95
CA SER A 179 22.35 -23.94 -10.31
C SER A 179 22.04 -22.77 -11.24
N PHE A 180 21.62 -21.64 -10.68
CA PHE A 180 21.31 -20.43 -11.44
C PHE A 180 22.39 -19.38 -11.18
N THR A 181 23.11 -18.97 -12.21
CA THR A 181 24.20 -17.99 -12.06
C THR A 181 23.76 -16.59 -12.45
N ARG A 182 22.82 -16.46 -13.40
CA ARG A 182 22.37 -15.17 -13.93
C ARG A 182 21.16 -14.64 -13.17
N GLN A 183 21.12 -13.33 -12.96
CA GLN A 183 20.02 -12.67 -12.23
C GLN A 183 18.61 -12.97 -12.81
N PRO A 184 18.41 -12.98 -14.15
CA PRO A 184 17.09 -13.30 -14.71
C PRO A 184 16.64 -14.73 -14.40
N GLU A 185 17.56 -15.69 -14.41
CA GLU A 185 17.27 -17.10 -14.09
C GLU A 185 16.85 -17.23 -12.62
N LYS A 186 17.61 -16.63 -11.70
CA LYS A 186 17.25 -16.56 -10.27
C LYS A 186 15.89 -15.91 -10.04
N THR A 187 15.60 -14.82 -10.77
CA THR A 187 14.31 -14.13 -10.68
C THR A 187 13.16 -15.05 -11.11
N ASN A 188 13.32 -15.78 -12.21
CA ASN A 188 12.33 -16.74 -12.68
C ASN A 188 12.19 -17.92 -11.71
N HIS A 189 13.29 -18.39 -11.13
CA HIS A 189 13.27 -19.49 -10.19
C HIS A 189 12.52 -19.13 -8.90
N VAL A 190 12.79 -17.97 -8.29
CA VAL A 190 12.02 -17.48 -7.14
C VAL A 190 10.54 -17.34 -7.49
N LYS A 191 10.20 -16.79 -8.66
CA LYS A 191 8.81 -16.72 -9.14
C LYS A 191 8.15 -18.10 -9.16
N ASN A 192 8.83 -19.10 -9.72
CA ASN A 192 8.31 -20.46 -9.82
C ASN A 192 8.14 -21.10 -8.43
N LEU A 193 9.01 -20.81 -7.46
CA LEU A 193 8.84 -21.29 -6.08
C LEU A 193 7.58 -20.72 -5.42
N PHE A 194 7.27 -19.44 -5.63
CA PHE A 194 6.01 -18.86 -5.13
C PHE A 194 4.79 -19.52 -5.78
N GLU A 195 4.84 -19.77 -7.09
CA GLU A 195 3.76 -20.41 -7.82
C GLU A 195 3.56 -21.87 -7.37
N GLN A 196 4.65 -22.61 -7.17
CA GLN A 196 4.58 -24.01 -6.72
C GLN A 196 4.11 -24.17 -5.27
N ARG A 197 4.58 -23.32 -4.35
CA ARG A 197 4.27 -23.48 -2.91
C ARG A 197 2.95 -22.86 -2.51
N PHE A 198 2.58 -21.74 -3.12
CA PHE A 198 1.41 -20.96 -2.70
C PHE A 198 0.34 -20.88 -3.79
N GLY A 199 0.60 -21.38 -5.01
CA GLY A 199 -0.31 -21.17 -6.14
C GLY A 199 -0.35 -19.71 -6.59
N ILE A 200 0.65 -18.90 -6.22
CA ILE A 200 0.66 -17.45 -6.45
C ILE A 200 1.61 -17.09 -7.58
N ASN A 201 1.08 -16.44 -8.61
CA ASN A 201 1.87 -15.90 -9.71
C ASN A 201 2.35 -14.48 -9.39
N VAL A 202 3.62 -14.34 -9.00
CA VAL A 202 4.27 -13.05 -8.70
C VAL A 202 5.02 -12.53 -9.92
N SER A 203 4.94 -11.25 -10.30
CA SER A 203 5.78 -10.76 -11.40
C SER A 203 7.25 -10.77 -11.06
N LEU A 204 8.02 -10.79 -12.15
CA LEU A 204 9.44 -10.49 -12.16
C LEU A 204 9.81 -9.15 -11.53
N LYS A 205 8.97 -8.10 -11.61
CA LYS A 205 9.30 -6.80 -10.99
C LYS A 205 9.23 -6.88 -9.47
N ALA A 206 8.17 -7.50 -8.93
CA ALA A 206 8.05 -7.75 -7.50
C ALA A 206 9.16 -8.68 -6.99
N VAL A 207 9.42 -9.78 -7.71
CA VAL A 207 10.51 -10.70 -7.34
C VAL A 207 11.86 -9.98 -7.34
N ARG A 208 12.14 -9.12 -8.32
CA ARG A 208 13.37 -8.30 -8.34
C ARG A 208 13.48 -7.36 -7.14
N TYR A 209 12.35 -6.86 -6.65
CA TYR A 209 12.32 -6.05 -5.43
C TYR A 209 12.51 -6.93 -4.18
N LEU A 210 11.89 -8.10 -4.09
CA LEU A 210 12.12 -9.04 -2.99
C LEU A 210 13.59 -9.47 -2.91
N MET A 211 14.20 -9.80 -4.05
CA MET A 211 15.64 -10.08 -4.12
C MET A 211 16.49 -8.88 -3.70
N LEU A 212 16.07 -7.65 -4.00
CA LEU A 212 16.72 -6.44 -3.47
C LEU A 212 16.59 -6.38 -1.96
N HIS A 213 15.39 -6.54 -1.43
CA HIS A 213 15.06 -6.44 0.00
C HIS A 213 15.89 -7.40 0.86
N TYR A 214 16.18 -8.61 0.35
CA TYR A 214 17.05 -9.58 1.02
C TYR A 214 18.51 -9.54 0.53
N GLY A 215 18.94 -8.53 -0.22
CA GLY A 215 20.35 -8.34 -0.59
C GLY A 215 20.92 -9.31 -1.63
N PHE A 216 20.07 -10.03 -2.35
CA PHE A 216 20.46 -10.89 -3.48
C PHE A 216 20.60 -10.15 -4.81
N ARG A 217 20.34 -8.84 -4.83
CA ARG A 217 20.53 -7.99 -6.01
C ARG A 217 21.65 -6.99 -5.76
N LYS A 218 22.63 -6.94 -6.67
CA LYS A 218 23.70 -5.95 -6.62
C LYS A 218 23.16 -4.57 -7.04
N THR A 219 23.32 -3.57 -6.18
CA THR A 219 22.81 -2.21 -6.43
C THR A 219 23.85 -1.11 -6.32
N GLY A 220 25.03 -1.40 -5.77
CA GLY A 220 26.08 -0.41 -5.58
C GLY A 220 25.87 0.52 -4.38
N TYR A 221 24.83 0.32 -3.58
CA TYR A 221 24.59 1.02 -2.32
C TYR A 221 24.44 0.05 -1.14
N ALA A 222 24.71 0.54 0.08
CA ALA A 222 24.54 -0.24 1.29
C ALA A 222 23.04 -0.47 1.56
N LEU A 223 22.61 -1.74 1.60
CA LEU A 223 21.18 -2.06 1.75
C LEU A 223 20.61 -1.59 3.09
N LYS A 224 21.45 -1.49 4.14
CA LYS A 224 21.06 -0.95 5.46
C LYS A 224 20.65 0.50 5.38
N GLU A 225 21.44 1.28 4.66
CA GLU A 225 21.18 2.70 4.43
C GLU A 225 19.95 2.87 3.54
N PHE A 226 19.81 2.01 2.52
CA PHE A 226 18.60 2.00 1.68
C PHE A 226 17.34 1.74 2.51
N HIS A 227 17.29 0.68 3.32
CA HIS A 227 16.12 0.40 4.15
C HIS A 227 15.84 1.51 5.15
N SER A 228 16.85 1.98 5.89
CA SER A 228 16.68 3.07 6.85
C SER A 228 16.16 4.35 6.20
N ALA A 229 16.73 4.76 5.06
CA ALA A 229 16.27 5.93 4.32
C ALA A 229 14.87 5.73 3.73
N PHE A 230 14.54 4.51 3.30
CA PHE A 230 13.22 4.18 2.77
C PHE A 230 12.15 4.23 3.86
N ASP A 231 12.42 3.65 5.02
CA ASP A 231 11.48 3.61 6.14
C ASP A 231 11.19 5.04 6.64
N GLU A 232 12.22 5.88 6.72
CA GLU A 232 12.07 7.30 7.01
C GLU A 232 11.23 8.03 5.95
N ALA A 233 11.47 7.78 4.66
CA ALA A 233 10.69 8.37 3.57
C ALA A 233 9.22 7.88 3.59
N PHE A 234 9.02 6.60 3.87
CA PHE A 234 7.70 5.98 3.95
C PHE A 234 6.87 6.66 5.02
N LEU A 235 7.37 6.75 6.26
CA LEU A 235 6.64 7.40 7.36
C LEU A 235 6.29 8.86 7.07
N ARG A 236 7.15 9.59 6.34
CA ARG A 236 6.89 10.99 5.96
C ARG A 236 5.81 11.15 4.90
N TYR A 237 5.67 10.20 3.98
CA TYR A 237 4.85 10.37 2.77
C TYR A 237 3.76 9.31 2.58
N GLU A 238 3.55 8.44 3.57
CA GLU A 238 2.61 7.33 3.49
C GLU A 238 1.17 7.74 3.20
N PHE A 239 0.74 8.85 3.82
CA PHE A 239 -0.60 9.41 3.71
C PHE A 239 -0.80 10.25 2.44
N SER A 240 0.24 10.44 1.62
CA SER A 240 0.07 11.04 0.30
C SER A 240 -0.60 10.04 -0.66
N SER A 241 -1.48 10.55 -1.52
CA SER A 241 -2.10 9.73 -2.57
C SER A 241 -1.03 9.17 -3.52
N PRO A 242 -1.10 7.88 -3.90
CA PRO A 242 -0.39 7.40 -5.08
C PRO A 242 -0.92 8.11 -6.34
N PRO A 243 -0.06 8.49 -7.32
CA PRO A 243 1.37 8.23 -7.41
C PRO A 243 2.25 9.28 -6.71
N ALA A 244 1.68 10.36 -6.17
CA ALA A 244 2.43 11.46 -5.55
C ALA A 244 3.32 10.99 -4.39
N SER A 245 2.88 10.01 -3.60
CA SER A 245 3.70 9.37 -2.56
C SER A 245 4.98 8.73 -3.13
N TYR A 246 4.90 8.03 -4.27
CA TYR A 246 6.07 7.40 -4.90
C TYR A 246 7.09 8.44 -5.39
N HIS A 247 6.62 9.53 -6.01
CA HIS A 247 7.51 10.60 -6.46
C HIS A 247 8.18 11.33 -5.29
N LYS A 248 7.46 11.57 -4.19
CA LYS A 248 8.05 12.17 -2.98
C LYS A 248 9.10 11.26 -2.33
N VAL A 249 8.82 9.96 -2.24
CA VAL A 249 9.78 8.96 -1.76
C VAL A 249 10.99 8.88 -2.70
N GLN A 250 10.80 8.95 -4.02
CA GLN A 250 11.90 8.99 -4.98
C GLN A 250 12.76 10.22 -4.79
N ALA A 251 12.17 11.40 -4.73
CA ALA A 251 12.89 12.65 -4.52
C ALA A 251 13.69 12.63 -3.21
N TYR A 252 13.15 12.00 -2.17
CA TYR A 252 13.83 11.82 -0.90
C TYR A 252 15.01 10.85 -1.00
N LEU A 253 14.77 9.65 -1.56
CA LEU A 253 15.78 8.61 -1.67
C LEU A 253 16.91 9.01 -2.59
N SER A 254 16.64 9.65 -3.73
CA SER A 254 17.67 10.08 -4.68
C SER A 254 18.69 11.07 -4.10
N ARG A 255 18.37 11.74 -2.97
CA ARG A 255 19.30 12.61 -2.25
C ARG A 255 20.27 11.85 -1.34
N LYS A 256 19.89 10.66 -0.89
CA LYS A 256 20.64 9.84 0.08
C LYS A 256 21.27 8.60 -0.54
N ILE A 257 20.58 8.00 -1.50
CA ILE A 257 20.92 6.71 -2.10
C ILE A 257 21.00 6.90 -3.62
N PRO A 258 22.16 6.65 -4.24
CA PRO A 258 22.31 6.78 -5.69
C PRO A 258 21.52 5.70 -6.42
N ASN A 259 20.99 6.03 -7.61
CA ASN A 259 20.45 5.07 -8.58
C ASN A 259 19.27 4.20 -8.09
N VAL A 260 18.41 4.72 -7.21
CA VAL A 260 17.17 4.01 -6.81
C VAL A 260 16.18 4.00 -7.98
N LEU A 261 15.74 2.82 -8.40
CA LEU A 261 14.80 2.68 -9.50
C LEU A 261 13.37 2.95 -9.02
N MET A 262 12.54 3.56 -9.89
CA MET A 262 11.13 3.82 -9.56
C MET A 262 10.36 2.54 -9.21
N ASN A 263 10.66 1.42 -9.89
CA ASN A 263 10.05 0.13 -9.55
C ASN A 263 10.38 -0.28 -8.10
N ASP A 264 11.59 -0.04 -7.61
CA ASP A 264 11.96 -0.40 -6.24
C ASP A 264 11.19 0.43 -5.21
N ILE A 265 10.83 1.65 -5.59
CA ILE A 265 10.02 2.56 -4.77
C ILE A 265 8.58 2.08 -4.72
N GLU A 266 7.98 1.79 -5.87
CA GLU A 266 6.61 1.28 -5.93
C GLU A 266 6.44 -0.01 -5.11
N TYR A 267 7.32 -0.99 -5.31
CA TYR A 267 7.24 -2.27 -4.59
C TYR A 267 7.68 -2.15 -3.14
N GLY A 268 8.68 -1.32 -2.84
CA GLY A 268 9.09 -1.05 -1.46
C GLY A 268 7.99 -0.41 -0.64
N PHE A 269 7.28 0.55 -1.21
CA PHE A 269 6.16 1.21 -0.55
C PHE A 269 4.99 0.25 -0.31
N ARG A 270 4.65 -0.58 -1.30
CA ARG A 270 3.65 -1.65 -1.15
C ARG A 270 4.05 -2.65 -0.06
N MET A 271 5.34 -3.01 0.02
CA MET A 271 5.84 -3.94 1.03
C MET A 271 5.72 -3.38 2.46
N ARG A 272 6.02 -2.09 2.68
CA ARG A 272 5.82 -1.45 3.99
C ARG A 272 4.36 -1.43 4.41
N ARG A 273 3.45 -1.12 3.48
CA ARG A 273 2.00 -1.19 3.73
C ARG A 273 1.55 -2.60 4.10
N LEU A 274 2.08 -3.59 3.39
CA LEU A 274 1.84 -5.01 3.67
C LEU A 274 2.31 -5.38 5.08
N PHE A 275 3.54 -5.03 5.46
CA PHE A 275 4.05 -5.27 6.81
C PHE A 275 3.18 -4.60 7.88
N ARG A 276 2.76 -3.36 7.65
CA ARG A 276 1.90 -2.67 8.61
C ARG A 276 0.57 -3.39 8.80
N LYS A 277 -0.02 -3.88 7.70
CA LYS A 277 -1.27 -4.63 7.74
C LYS A 277 -1.13 -5.97 8.49
N ILE A 278 0.00 -6.66 8.34
CA ILE A 278 0.20 -8.01 8.92
C ILE A 278 0.73 -7.95 10.36
N TYR A 279 1.73 -7.09 10.61
CA TYR A 279 2.49 -7.07 11.85
C TYR A 279 2.20 -5.85 12.72
N GLY A 280 1.36 -4.91 12.26
CA GLY A 280 1.15 -3.62 12.92
C GLY A 280 2.33 -2.66 12.81
N ASN A 281 3.39 -3.02 12.06
CA ASN A 281 4.57 -2.19 11.87
C ASN A 281 5.07 -2.20 10.43
N HIS A 282 5.77 -1.15 10.01
CA HIS A 282 6.23 -0.97 8.64
C HIS A 282 7.50 -1.76 8.30
N PHE A 283 8.04 -2.53 9.24
CA PHE A 283 9.18 -3.42 9.02
C PHE A 283 8.81 -4.87 9.30
N GLU A 284 9.56 -5.78 8.67
CA GLU A 284 9.41 -7.22 8.88
C GLU A 284 10.03 -7.64 10.23
N PRO A 285 9.32 -8.42 11.06
CA PRO A 285 9.86 -8.99 12.29
C PRO A 285 11.06 -9.90 12.01
N ALA A 286 12.05 -9.89 12.90
CA ALA A 286 13.29 -10.66 12.70
C ALA A 286 13.03 -12.17 12.65
N GLU A 287 12.00 -12.65 13.33
CA GLU A 287 11.59 -14.05 13.40
C GLU A 287 11.34 -14.66 12.02
N ASN A 288 10.95 -13.86 11.02
CA ASN A 288 10.71 -14.33 9.66
C ASN A 288 11.99 -14.62 8.88
N TYR A 289 13.11 -13.97 9.23
CA TYR A 289 14.33 -14.04 8.44
C TYR A 289 15.59 -14.43 9.21
N GLU A 290 15.55 -14.49 10.53
CA GLU A 290 16.73 -14.78 11.38
C GLU A 290 17.36 -16.14 11.02
N GLU A 291 16.54 -17.14 10.68
CA GLU A 291 17.07 -18.45 10.28
C GLU A 291 17.91 -18.40 9.00
N PHE A 292 17.63 -17.43 8.12
CA PHE A 292 18.32 -17.25 6.85
C PHE A 292 19.48 -16.26 6.92
N LYS A 293 19.77 -15.69 8.10
CA LYS A 293 20.76 -14.62 8.29
C LYS A 293 22.14 -14.94 7.71
N HIS A 294 22.54 -16.21 7.71
CA HIS A 294 23.81 -16.67 7.15
C HIS A 294 23.82 -16.74 5.61
N MET A 295 22.64 -16.79 4.98
CA MET A 295 22.44 -16.79 3.53
C MET A 295 22.06 -15.42 2.98
N VAL A 296 21.45 -14.56 3.80
CA VAL A 296 21.01 -13.21 3.45
C VAL A 296 22.17 -12.22 3.63
N PRO A 297 22.81 -11.73 2.55
CA PRO A 297 24.04 -10.94 2.64
C PRO A 297 23.89 -9.64 3.45
N TYR A 298 22.65 -9.15 3.56
CA TYR A 298 22.30 -7.94 4.28
C TYR A 298 22.25 -8.09 5.81
N LEU A 299 21.96 -9.28 6.31
CA LEU A 299 21.74 -9.53 7.74
C LEU A 299 22.99 -10.01 8.48
N VAL A 300 24.06 -10.32 7.76
CA VAL A 300 25.36 -10.63 8.33
C VAL A 300 26.02 -9.33 8.80
N PRO A 301 26.32 -9.16 10.11
CA PRO A 301 27.15 -8.05 10.57
C PRO A 301 28.47 -8.09 9.81
N ALA A 302 28.85 -6.99 9.15
CA ALA A 302 30.08 -6.93 8.38
C ALA A 302 31.27 -7.40 9.23
N ARG A 303 31.78 -8.62 8.98
CA ARG A 303 33.02 -9.08 9.59
C ARG A 303 34.12 -8.16 9.09
N GLY A 304 34.72 -7.42 10.02
CA GLY A 304 35.57 -6.27 9.75
C GLY A 304 36.63 -6.50 8.70
N LYS A 305 36.53 -5.75 7.59
CA LYS A 305 37.65 -5.38 6.71
C LYS A 305 37.36 -4.03 6.03
N TYR A 306 37.20 -2.97 6.81
CA TYR A 306 37.54 -1.63 6.30
C TYR A 306 39.02 -1.38 6.58
N LYS A 307 39.90 -1.99 5.78
CA LYS A 307 41.27 -1.51 5.65
C LYS A 307 41.23 -0.28 4.75
N LYS A 308 41.69 0.84 5.30
CA LYS A 308 42.09 2.09 4.65
C LYS A 308 42.32 1.97 3.14
N SER A 309 41.52 2.69 2.37
CA SER A 309 41.96 3.29 1.12
C SER A 309 41.36 4.68 0.97
N LEU A 310 41.72 5.59 1.88
CA LEU A 310 41.89 6.99 1.48
C LEU A 310 43.17 7.01 0.64
N ARG A 311 43.04 6.86 -0.68
CA ARG A 311 44.08 7.32 -1.59
C ARG A 311 43.78 8.77 -1.93
N GLN A 312 44.79 9.59 -1.65
CA GLN A 312 44.90 11.01 -1.90
C GLN A 312 44.53 11.34 -3.35
N GLY A 313 43.64 12.32 -3.53
CA GLY A 313 43.62 13.16 -4.74
C GLY A 313 44.62 14.31 -4.56
N PRO A 314 45.23 14.83 -5.63
CA PRO A 314 46.32 15.77 -5.55
C PRO A 314 45.84 17.19 -5.24
N ASN A 315 46.64 17.88 -4.42
CA ASN A 315 46.73 19.32 -4.21
C ASN A 315 45.80 20.22 -5.04
N ALA A 316 44.83 20.83 -4.37
CA ALA A 316 44.38 22.17 -4.70
C ALA A 316 44.58 23.05 -3.46
N THR A 317 45.61 23.87 -3.53
CA THR A 317 46.02 24.86 -2.54
C THR A 317 44.88 25.84 -2.27
N PHE A 318 44.29 25.81 -1.08
CA PHE A 318 43.43 26.89 -0.60
C PHE A 318 44.29 27.83 0.23
N GLN A 319 44.54 29.04 -0.29
CA GLN A 319 45.10 30.14 0.49
C GLN A 319 44.02 30.68 1.43
N GLU A 320 44.34 30.71 2.72
CA GLU A 320 43.63 31.49 3.73
C GLU A 320 43.77 32.99 3.42
N THR A 321 42.66 33.70 3.30
CA THR A 321 42.63 35.15 3.49
C THR A 321 41.70 35.46 4.65
N SER A 322 42.30 35.98 5.72
CA SER A 322 41.62 36.53 6.90
C SER A 322 40.76 37.75 6.54
N PRO A 323 39.68 38.01 7.30
CA PRO A 323 38.77 39.12 7.07
C PRO A 323 39.29 40.41 7.72
N LYS A 324 39.58 41.43 6.90
CA LYS A 324 39.60 42.83 7.29
C LYS A 324 38.97 43.67 6.19
N ASP A 325 38.31 44.73 6.63
CA ASP A 325 37.81 45.87 5.84
C ASP A 325 36.39 45.72 5.27
N LEU A 326 35.41 45.97 6.13
CA LEU A 326 34.11 46.55 5.76
C LEU A 326 34.27 48.05 5.53
N PRO A 327 33.73 48.62 4.45
CA PRO A 327 33.29 49.99 4.43
C PRO A 327 31.79 50.09 4.75
N ASP A 328 31.54 50.97 5.70
CA ASP A 328 30.31 51.63 6.10
C ASP A 328 29.62 52.27 4.87
N ASP A 329 28.37 51.90 4.61
CA ASP A 329 27.52 52.57 3.62
C ASP A 329 26.21 52.99 4.30
N SER A 330 26.37 53.98 5.18
CA SER A 330 25.30 54.84 5.66
C SER A 330 25.29 56.13 4.84
N ARG A 331 24.38 56.23 3.86
CA ARG A 331 23.84 57.53 3.43
C ARG A 331 22.48 57.41 2.76
N MET A 332 21.50 57.98 3.45
CA MET A 332 20.24 58.41 2.89
C MET A 332 20.50 59.42 1.77
N GLU A 333 19.65 59.44 0.75
CA GLU A 333 19.04 60.70 0.30
C GLU A 333 17.71 60.43 -0.41
N THR A 334 16.74 61.21 0.03
CA THR A 334 15.34 61.31 -0.38
C THR A 334 15.18 62.26 -1.58
N THR A 335 14.00 62.18 -2.21
CA THR A 335 13.31 63.21 -3.03
C THR A 335 13.83 63.39 -4.47
N ILE A 336 13.04 63.48 -5.54
CA ILE A 336 11.59 63.73 -5.79
C ILE A 336 11.11 62.75 -6.87
#